data_AF-A0AAD5PLB5-F1
#
_entry.id   AF-A0AAD5PLB5-F1
#
_cell.length_a   1.000
_cell.length_b   1.000
_cell.length_c   1.000
_cell.angle_alpha   90.00
_cell.angle_beta   90.00
_cell.angle_gamma   90.00
#
_symmetry.space_group_name_H-M   'P 1'
#
loop_
_entity.id
_entity.type
_entity.pdbx_description
1 polymer ?
#
loop_
_entity_poly.entity_id
_entity_poly.type
_entity_poly.pdbx_seq_one_letter_code
_entity_poly.pdbx_strand_id
1 'polypeptide(L)'
;MKKLFTTLSNIWKIEDLRARILFTLLCLLIYRIGSFIVLPGVDSASLDDAQAKEGLLGLLNMFAGGSFSRASIFALGVMPYISASIVVQLLGIAVPYFQKLQKEGESGRKKINQVTRYLTIIITALQAIGYVRSQISPDALVMFTILIVQGVRKIPVQYAKKIVGAKQYGGVRQYIPLKVNAAGVMPIIFAQAIMFIPTTISSFFPSMQSSFLAAFSDYTSLTYNLTFAFMIIAFTFFYTAITVNPVQMSDDMKKNGGFVPGVKPGKTTGDYIDALAEEFIRDNGGIPAFLNYHGFPYSLCISLNDQVVHGFPSEYEIRDGDIVSVDCGVILNEFFGDSAYTFPIGNVDTETLKLLEVTKECLNRGIEKAVVGMRVGDVGFAVQEHAEKNGFGVVKELVGHGVGVKLHEKPEVPNYGKRGSGIKLEEGMVIAIEPMINAGKAGVKFWEDGWTVSTVDQKVSAHYEHTVAIKKGKADVLSTFEYIEQVLQQKD
;
A
#
# COMPACT_ATOMS: atom_id res chain seq x y z
N MET A 1 54.40 25.28 44.52
CA MET A 1 54.40 24.71 43.14
C MET A 1 54.70 23.22 43.07
N LYS A 2 55.73 22.68 43.75
CA LYS A 2 56.04 21.23 43.70
C LYS A 2 54.86 20.31 44.05
N LYS A 3 54.05 20.66 45.08
CA LYS A 3 52.85 19.90 45.47
C LYS A 3 51.76 19.84 44.38
N LEU A 4 51.56 20.92 43.61
CA LEU A 4 50.54 20.97 42.55
C LEU A 4 50.92 20.06 41.37
N PHE A 5 52.19 20.10 40.96
CA PHE A 5 52.72 19.24 39.90
C PHE A 5 52.72 17.77 40.29
N THR A 6 53.05 17.44 41.55
CA THR A 6 52.93 16.07 42.04
C THR A 6 51.48 15.60 42.07
N THR A 7 50.53 16.46 42.44
CA THR A 7 49.10 16.12 42.40
C THR A 7 48.62 15.88 40.96
N LEU A 8 48.96 16.74 40.00
CA LEU A 8 48.62 16.55 38.59
C LEU A 8 49.26 15.29 37.98
N SER A 9 50.52 15.01 38.33
CA SER A 9 51.21 13.78 37.93
C SER A 9 50.54 12.53 38.51
N ASN A 10 50.11 12.59 39.77
CA ASN A 10 49.41 11.48 40.42
C ASN A 10 48.01 11.25 39.82
N ILE A 11 47.30 12.30 39.41
CA ILE A 11 46.03 12.17 38.69
C ILE A 11 46.22 11.41 37.36
N TRP A 12 47.31 11.67 36.64
CA TRP A 12 47.60 10.99 35.37
C TRP A 12 48.03 9.52 35.52
N LYS A 13 48.47 9.11 36.71
CA LYS A 13 48.80 7.71 37.02
C LYS A 13 47.57 6.85 37.29
N ILE A 14 46.45 7.45 37.68
CA ILE A 14 45.20 6.74 37.95
C ILE A 14 44.45 6.57 36.63
N GLU A 15 44.28 5.32 36.19
CA GLU A 15 43.72 5.00 34.88
C GLU A 15 42.30 5.55 34.67
N ASP A 16 41.41 5.37 35.65
CA ASP A 16 40.01 5.87 35.59
C ASP A 16 39.95 7.40 35.50
N LEU A 17 40.76 8.11 36.30
CA LEU A 17 40.81 9.58 36.25
C LEU A 17 41.36 10.09 34.92
N ARG A 18 42.43 9.48 34.42
CA ARG A 18 42.98 9.81 33.10
C ARG A 18 41.95 9.59 32.00
N ALA A 19 41.23 8.48 32.02
CA ALA A 19 40.18 8.17 31.04
C ALA A 19 39.04 9.21 31.07
N ARG A 20 38.54 9.58 32.26
CA ARG A 20 37.47 10.59 32.41
C ARG A 20 37.91 11.99 31.96
N ILE A 21 39.16 12.38 32.26
CA ILE A 21 39.72 13.67 31.83
C ILE A 21 39.86 13.69 30.30
N LEU A 22 40.44 12.64 29.70
CA LEU A 22 40.56 12.52 28.25
C LEU A 22 39.20 12.55 27.55
N PHE A 23 38.21 11.83 28.08
CA PHE A 23 36.85 11.84 27.56
C PHE A 23 36.22 13.25 27.64
N THR A 24 36.41 13.94 28.76
CA THR A 24 35.89 15.32 28.94
C THR A 24 36.54 16.29 27.94
N LEU A 25 37.86 16.22 27.77
CA LEU A 25 38.59 17.03 26.78
C LEU A 25 38.15 16.70 25.35
N LEU A 26 37.90 15.44 25.03
CA LEU A 26 37.37 15.01 23.74
C LEU A 26 35.97 15.60 23.49
N CYS A 27 35.07 15.53 24.48
CA CYS A 27 33.74 16.13 24.37
C CYS A 27 33.80 17.65 24.18
N LEU A 28 34.70 18.35 24.88
CA LEU A 28 34.93 19.78 24.69
C LEU A 28 35.49 20.10 23.30
N LEU A 29 36.40 19.27 22.77
CA LEU A 29 36.92 19.41 21.42
C LEU A 29 35.82 19.22 20.37
N ILE A 30 34.97 18.20 20.50
CA ILE A 30 33.82 17.95 19.62
C ILE A 30 32.85 19.13 19.65
N TYR A 31 32.49 19.61 20.85
CA TYR A 31 31.66 20.80 21.01
C TYR A 31 32.29 22.01 20.32
N ARG A 32 33.61 22.19 20.49
CA ARG A 32 34.33 23.30 19.86
C ARG A 32 34.30 23.18 18.34
N ILE A 33 34.54 22.00 17.77
CA ILE A 33 34.45 21.80 16.32
C ILE A 33 33.04 22.11 15.81
N GLY A 34 31.99 21.59 16.46
CA GLY A 34 30.61 21.87 16.06
C GLY A 34 30.21 23.35 16.19
N SER A 35 30.86 24.12 17.08
CA SER A 35 30.66 25.57 17.17
C SER A 35 31.13 26.35 15.93
N PHE A 36 31.91 25.74 15.04
CA PHE A 36 32.32 26.32 13.75
C PHE A 36 31.51 25.78 12.56
N ILE A 37 30.62 24.79 12.76
CA ILE A 37 29.76 24.28 11.71
C ILE A 37 28.55 25.21 11.62
N VAL A 38 28.56 26.10 10.64
CA VAL A 38 27.50 27.09 10.38
C VAL A 38 26.25 26.39 9.82
N LEU A 39 25.08 26.90 10.18
CA LEU A 39 23.80 26.45 9.65
C LEU A 39 23.76 26.66 8.12
N PRO A 40 23.33 25.65 7.34
CA PRO A 40 23.19 25.80 5.89
C PRO A 40 22.26 26.95 5.52
N GLY A 41 22.70 27.81 4.60
CA GLY A 41 21.92 28.96 4.13
C GLY A 41 22.05 30.23 4.98
N VAL A 42 22.96 30.26 5.96
CA VAL A 42 23.31 31.47 6.71
C VAL A 42 24.68 31.96 6.27
N ASP A 43 24.78 33.21 5.86
CA ASP A 43 26.07 33.86 5.61
C ASP A 43 26.65 34.37 6.94
N SER A 44 27.61 33.64 7.49
CA SER A 44 28.28 34.01 8.74
C SER A 44 29.05 35.32 8.66
N ALA A 45 29.41 35.80 7.46
CA ALA A 45 30.14 37.05 7.27
C ALA A 45 29.22 38.28 7.33
N SER A 46 27.93 38.14 6.99
CA SER A 46 26.94 39.23 7.12
C SER A 46 26.38 39.36 8.55
N LEU A 47 26.68 38.41 9.44
CA LEU A 47 26.23 38.42 10.84
C LEU A 47 27.16 39.19 11.80
N ASP A 48 28.28 39.70 11.30
CA ASP A 48 29.25 40.49 12.06
C ASP A 48 28.81 41.95 12.27
N ASP A 49 27.50 42.25 12.12
CA ASP A 49 26.99 43.59 12.31
C ASP A 49 26.93 43.96 13.80
N ALA A 50 27.36 45.19 14.10
CA ALA A 50 27.84 45.65 15.40
C ALA A 50 26.82 45.64 16.56
N GLN A 51 25.59 45.14 16.37
CA GLN A 51 24.54 45.07 17.41
C GLN A 51 24.63 43.84 18.33
N ALA A 52 25.38 42.79 17.98
CA ALA A 52 25.48 41.58 18.82
C ALA A 52 26.40 41.72 20.05
N LYS A 53 27.09 42.85 20.22
CA LYS A 53 28.09 43.06 21.27
C LYS A 53 27.60 43.78 22.53
N GLU A 54 26.40 44.36 22.55
CA GLU A 54 25.88 45.05 23.74
C GLU A 54 24.52 44.48 24.19
N GLY A 55 24.41 44.19 25.49
CA GLY A 55 23.18 43.75 26.14
C GLY A 55 23.00 42.23 26.30
N LEU A 56 21.75 41.81 26.50
CA LEU A 56 21.38 40.43 26.82
C LEU A 56 21.82 39.42 25.75
N LEU A 57 21.84 39.81 24.47
CA LEU A 57 22.30 38.96 23.36
C LEU A 57 23.81 38.69 23.40
N GLY A 58 24.62 39.66 23.85
CA GLY A 58 26.05 39.47 24.06
C GLY A 58 26.34 38.48 25.20
N LEU A 59 25.56 38.55 26.28
CA LEU A 59 25.62 37.56 27.36
C LEU A 59 25.25 36.16 26.85
N LEU A 60 24.17 36.04 26.05
CA LEU A 60 23.77 34.77 25.45
C LEU A 60 24.87 34.18 24.57
N ASN A 61 25.55 35.02 23.77
CA ASN A 61 26.67 34.57 22.93
C ASN A 61 27.88 34.12 23.75
N MET A 62 28.15 34.77 24.88
CA MET A 62 29.20 34.37 25.81
C MET A 62 28.91 32.99 26.44
N PHE A 63 27.66 32.74 26.85
CA PHE A 63 27.24 31.44 27.36
C PHE A 63 27.25 30.34 26.28
N ALA A 64 27.01 30.68 25.02
CA ALA A 64 27.09 29.75 23.89
C ALA A 64 28.52 29.56 23.35
N GLY A 65 29.52 30.27 23.89
CA GLY A 65 30.93 30.15 23.47
C GLY A 65 31.24 30.74 22.08
N GLY A 66 30.45 31.73 21.64
CA GLY A 66 30.54 32.35 20.31
C GLY A 66 29.73 31.65 19.22
N SER A 67 29.04 30.56 19.56
CA SER A 67 28.22 29.77 18.63
C SER A 67 27.00 30.53 18.12
N PHE A 68 26.43 31.41 18.96
CA PHE A 68 25.23 32.18 18.65
C PHE A 68 25.50 33.24 17.57
N SER A 69 26.61 33.97 17.67
CA SER A 69 27.01 34.97 16.65
C SER A 69 27.40 34.35 15.32
N ARG A 70 27.84 33.08 15.31
CA ARG A 70 28.31 32.38 14.10
C ARG A 70 27.21 31.59 13.40
N ALA A 71 25.99 31.63 13.93
CA ALA A 71 24.90 30.77 13.48
C ALA A 71 25.30 29.30 13.34
N SER A 72 25.98 28.76 14.36
CA SER A 72 26.39 27.36 14.33
C SER A 72 25.24 26.40 14.68
N ILE A 73 25.42 25.11 14.39
CA ILE A 73 24.48 24.06 14.83
C ILE A 73 24.31 24.02 16.36
N PHE A 74 25.25 24.58 17.13
CA PHE A 74 25.20 24.72 18.58
C PHE A 74 24.88 26.16 19.03
N ALA A 75 24.22 26.96 18.18
CA ALA A 75 23.94 28.38 18.45
C ALA A 75 23.24 28.64 19.79
N LEU A 76 22.26 27.82 20.17
CA LEU A 76 21.55 27.94 21.45
C LEU A 76 22.28 27.28 22.64
N GLY A 77 23.32 26.48 22.36
CA GLY A 77 24.13 25.81 23.37
C GLY A 77 23.32 25.01 24.39
N VAL A 78 23.67 25.15 25.67
CA VAL A 78 23.00 24.48 26.80
C VAL A 78 21.79 25.29 27.33
N MET A 79 21.55 26.49 26.79
CA MET A 79 20.53 27.41 27.31
C MET A 79 19.11 26.83 27.35
N PRO A 80 18.63 26.09 26.33
CA PRO A 80 17.31 25.47 26.41
C PRO A 80 17.16 24.50 27.58
N TYR A 81 18.23 23.79 27.93
CA TYR A 81 18.24 22.86 29.07
C TYR A 81 18.22 23.62 30.40
N ILE A 82 18.97 24.71 30.51
CA ILE A 82 18.96 25.58 31.68
C ILE A 82 17.56 26.16 31.89
N SER A 83 16.93 26.68 30.82
CA SER A 83 15.56 27.19 30.86
C SER A 83 14.55 26.12 31.29
N ALA A 84 14.62 24.92 30.70
CA ALA A 84 13.76 23.79 31.09
C ALA A 84 13.96 23.41 32.56
N SER A 85 15.20 23.37 33.04
CA SER A 85 15.53 23.05 34.43
C SER A 85 14.95 24.09 35.40
N ILE A 86 15.02 25.38 35.09
CA ILE A 86 14.43 26.44 35.91
C ILE A 86 12.91 26.28 35.96
N VAL A 87 12.25 26.03 34.82
CA VAL A 87 10.80 25.80 34.77
C VAL A 87 10.40 24.62 35.65
N VAL A 88 11.10 23.48 35.53
CA VAL A 88 10.80 22.29 36.33
C VAL A 88 11.11 22.51 37.83
N GLN A 89 12.13 23.30 38.17
CA GLN A 89 12.40 23.69 39.55
C GLN A 89 11.28 24.56 40.14
N LEU A 90 10.79 25.54 39.38
CA LEU A 90 9.65 26.38 39.78
C LEU A 90 8.36 25.56 39.91
N LEU A 91 8.10 24.63 38.99
CA LEU A 91 6.99 23.67 39.10
C LEU A 91 7.14 22.76 40.32
N GLY A 92 8.37 22.42 40.69
CA GLY A 92 8.70 21.73 41.93
C GLY A 92 8.28 22.48 43.19
N ILE A 93 8.17 23.81 43.13
CA ILE A 93 7.69 24.64 44.23
C ILE A 93 6.16 24.82 44.14
N ALA A 94 5.61 25.01 42.93
CA ALA A 94 4.21 25.37 42.73
C ALA A 94 3.23 24.19 42.63
N VAL A 95 3.67 23.02 42.18
CA VAL A 95 2.78 21.91 41.82
C VAL A 95 3.00 20.70 42.75
N PRO A 96 1.94 20.21 43.44
CA PRO A 96 2.04 19.11 44.42
C PRO A 96 2.65 17.82 43.85
N TYR A 97 2.40 17.53 42.57
CA TYR A 97 2.96 16.36 41.88
C TYR A 97 4.49 16.38 41.84
N PHE A 98 5.09 17.52 41.47
CA PHE A 98 6.55 17.65 41.41
C PHE A 98 7.18 17.71 42.80
N GLN A 99 6.50 18.30 43.79
CA GLN A 99 6.91 18.24 45.20
C GLN A 99 6.97 16.80 45.71
N LYS A 100 5.99 15.96 45.35
CA LYS A 100 5.97 14.53 45.70
C LYS A 100 7.14 13.79 45.06
N LEU A 101 7.39 14.02 43.77
CA LEU A 101 8.53 13.43 43.06
C LEU A 101 9.89 13.85 43.68
N GLN A 102 10.02 15.05 44.23
CA GLN A 102 11.25 15.45 44.94
C GLN A 102 11.48 14.67 46.24
N LYS A 103 10.40 14.22 46.90
CA LYS A 103 10.44 13.43 48.15
C LYS A 103 10.66 11.93 47.92
N GLU A 104 10.46 11.43 46.69
CA GLU A 104 10.65 10.01 46.30
C GLU A 104 12.13 9.60 46.09
N GLY A 105 13.10 10.43 46.49
CA GLY A 105 14.52 10.09 46.45
C GLY A 105 15.10 9.94 45.03
N GLU A 106 15.86 8.87 44.77
CA GLU A 106 16.59 8.69 43.50
C GLU A 106 15.65 8.43 42.30
N SER A 107 14.57 7.68 42.51
CA SER A 107 13.58 7.36 41.47
C SER A 107 12.82 8.61 41.00
N GLY A 108 12.39 9.44 41.95
CA GLY A 108 11.73 10.70 41.66
C GLY A 108 12.63 11.72 40.97
N ARG A 109 13.92 11.81 41.37
CA ARG A 109 14.93 12.62 40.67
C ARG A 109 15.14 12.19 39.23
N LYS A 110 15.16 10.88 38.93
CA LYS A 110 15.25 10.37 37.54
C LYS A 110 14.06 10.82 36.69
N LYS A 111 12.83 10.75 37.23
CA LYS A 111 11.61 11.22 36.55
C LYS A 111 11.64 12.73 36.29
N ILE A 112 12.04 13.53 37.28
CA ILE A 112 12.21 14.98 37.14
C ILE A 112 13.23 15.31 36.04
N ASN A 113 14.37 14.61 36.02
CA ASN A 113 15.40 14.79 34.98
C ASN A 113 14.88 14.39 33.60
N GLN A 114 14.04 13.35 33.50
CA GLN A 114 13.43 12.95 32.23
C GLN A 114 12.43 13.97 31.71
N VAL A 115 11.56 14.50 32.58
CA VAL A 115 10.64 15.59 32.23
C VAL A 115 11.42 16.83 31.78
N THR A 116 12.49 17.19 32.49
CA THR A 116 13.37 18.31 32.12
C THR A 116 13.98 18.13 30.74
N ARG A 117 14.46 16.91 30.41
CA ARG A 117 14.99 16.59 29.08
C ARG A 117 13.94 16.70 27.98
N TYR A 118 12.72 16.21 28.19
CA TYR A 118 11.64 16.35 27.20
C TYR A 118 11.22 17.80 27.02
N LEU A 119 11.09 18.56 28.10
CA LEU A 119 10.78 19.98 28.04
C LEU A 119 11.88 20.77 27.32
N THR A 120 13.15 20.37 27.48
CA THR A 120 14.28 20.96 26.76
C THR A 120 14.10 20.84 25.25
N ILE A 121 13.70 19.66 24.75
CA ILE A 121 13.50 19.44 23.29
C ILE A 121 12.41 20.38 22.77
N ILE A 122 11.30 20.51 23.51
CA ILE A 122 10.18 21.39 23.13
C ILE A 122 10.62 22.86 23.11
N ILE A 123 11.31 23.32 24.15
CA ILE A 123 11.82 24.69 24.24
C ILE A 123 12.81 24.97 23.09
N THR A 124 13.73 24.04 22.81
CA THR A 124 14.67 24.15 21.69
C THR A 124 13.93 24.27 20.36
N ALA A 125 12.91 23.46 20.10
CA ALA A 125 12.15 23.51 18.84
C ALA A 125 11.46 24.88 18.66
N LEU A 126 10.86 25.43 19.71
CA LEU A 126 10.22 26.74 19.68
C LEU A 126 11.24 27.87 19.48
N GLN A 127 12.35 27.84 20.21
CA GLN A 127 13.41 28.85 20.11
C GLN A 127 14.15 28.79 18.77
N ALA A 128 14.34 27.58 18.21
CA ALA A 128 14.97 27.39 16.92
C ALA A 128 14.19 28.06 15.78
N ILE A 129 12.85 28.01 15.80
CA ILE A 129 12.03 28.69 14.77
C ILE A 129 12.27 30.20 14.79
N GLY A 130 12.27 30.82 15.98
CA GLY A 130 12.53 32.25 16.12
C GLY A 130 13.95 32.63 15.68
N TYR A 131 14.94 31.84 16.10
CA TYR A 131 16.34 32.05 15.76
C TYR A 131 16.58 31.92 14.25
N VAL A 132 16.12 30.83 13.62
CA VAL A 132 16.28 30.56 12.19
C VAL A 132 15.60 31.65 11.35
N ARG A 133 14.38 32.07 11.71
CA ARG A 133 13.68 33.17 11.03
C ARG A 133 14.42 34.51 11.10
N SER A 134 15.14 34.77 12.19
CA SER A 134 15.91 36.01 12.33
C SER A 134 17.26 35.99 11.59
N GLN A 135 17.77 34.82 11.21
CA GLN A 135 19.14 34.65 10.71
C GLN A 135 19.23 34.19 9.24
N ILE A 136 18.17 33.60 8.68
CA ILE A 136 18.15 33.12 7.29
C ILE A 136 17.60 34.21 6.34
N SER A 137 18.36 34.57 5.31
CA SER A 137 17.92 35.49 4.25
C SER A 137 16.86 34.85 3.33
N PRO A 138 15.96 35.63 2.69
CA PRO A 138 14.96 35.10 1.75
C PRO A 138 15.56 34.23 0.63
N ASP A 139 16.78 34.55 0.20
CA ASP A 139 17.50 33.84 -0.86
C ASP A 139 17.83 32.38 -0.48
N ALA A 140 18.12 32.13 0.79
CA ALA A 140 18.38 30.77 1.28
C ALA A 140 17.12 29.91 1.34
N LEU A 141 15.96 30.51 1.61
CA LEU A 141 14.66 29.83 1.50
C LEU A 141 14.38 29.44 0.03
N VAL A 142 14.66 30.34 -0.91
CA VAL A 142 14.54 30.08 -2.35
C VAL A 142 15.49 28.96 -2.77
N MET A 143 16.75 28.97 -2.33
CA MET A 143 17.71 27.91 -2.62
C MET A 143 17.26 26.55 -2.06
N PHE A 144 16.72 26.51 -0.85
CA PHE A 144 16.15 25.28 -0.28
C PHE A 144 14.97 24.75 -1.11
N THR A 145 14.06 25.63 -1.52
CA THR A 145 12.94 25.25 -2.41
C THR A 145 13.44 24.73 -3.76
N ILE A 146 14.45 25.38 -4.35
CA ILE A 146 15.07 24.93 -5.61
C ILE A 146 15.66 23.52 -5.43
N LEU A 147 16.38 23.25 -4.34
CA LEU A 147 16.95 21.93 -4.08
C LEU A 147 15.89 20.83 -3.95
N ILE A 148 14.76 21.11 -3.28
CA ILE A 148 13.64 20.15 -3.17
C ILE A 148 12.97 19.92 -4.54
N VAL A 149 12.75 20.98 -5.32
CA VAL A 149 12.10 20.88 -6.64
C VAL A 149 12.99 20.18 -7.67
N GLN A 150 14.31 20.40 -7.62
CA GLN A 150 15.29 19.73 -8.48
C GLN A 150 15.66 18.33 -8.00
N GLY A 151 15.24 17.93 -6.79
CA GLY A 151 15.45 16.60 -6.25
C GLY A 151 14.79 15.53 -7.14
N VAL A 152 15.62 14.62 -7.66
CA VAL A 152 15.16 13.50 -8.49
C VAL A 152 15.75 12.20 -7.95
N ARG A 153 14.88 11.23 -7.64
CA ARG A 153 15.25 9.84 -7.41
C ARG A 153 15.40 9.15 -8.77
N LYS A 154 16.59 8.63 -9.04
CA LYS A 154 16.90 7.89 -10.26
C LYS A 154 16.67 6.40 -10.02
N ILE A 155 15.67 5.80 -10.67
CA ILE A 155 15.46 4.35 -10.66
C ILE A 155 16.23 3.76 -11.84
N PRO A 156 17.23 2.88 -11.62
CA PRO A 156 17.99 2.30 -12.72
C PRO A 156 17.10 1.43 -13.60
N VAL A 157 17.28 1.51 -14.92
CA VAL A 157 16.62 0.67 -15.92
C VAL A 157 17.62 0.20 -16.97
N GLN A 158 17.46 -1.01 -17.45
CA GLN A 158 18.24 -1.64 -18.50
C GLN A 158 17.34 -1.83 -19.71
N TYR A 159 17.77 -1.32 -20.87
CA TYR A 159 17.08 -1.55 -22.14
C TYR A 159 17.81 -2.64 -22.94
N ALA A 160 17.04 -3.47 -23.63
CA ALA A 160 17.58 -4.42 -24.60
C ALA A 160 18.44 -3.67 -25.64
N LYS A 161 19.71 -4.08 -25.76
CA LYS A 161 20.66 -3.41 -26.64
C LYS A 161 20.42 -3.87 -28.09
N LYS A 162 20.28 -2.93 -29.02
CA LYS A 162 20.19 -3.26 -30.44
C LYS A 162 21.59 -3.53 -30.97
N ILE A 163 21.86 -4.78 -31.35
CA ILE A 163 23.10 -5.16 -32.04
C ILE A 163 22.87 -4.97 -33.54
N VAL A 164 23.66 -4.11 -34.18
CA VAL A 164 23.64 -3.91 -35.64
C VAL A 164 25.05 -4.20 -36.16
N GLY A 165 25.21 -5.34 -36.84
CA GLY A 165 26.53 -5.86 -37.22
C GLY A 165 27.35 -6.31 -36.02
N ALA A 166 28.67 -6.09 -36.04
CA ALA A 166 29.59 -6.45 -34.94
C ALA A 166 29.73 -5.37 -33.85
N LYS A 167 28.97 -4.26 -33.93
CA LYS A 167 29.04 -3.16 -32.95
C LYS A 167 27.72 -3.04 -32.18
N GLN A 168 27.85 -3.01 -30.86
CA GLN A 168 26.75 -2.80 -29.93
C GLN A 168 26.43 -1.31 -29.85
N TYR A 169 25.23 -0.90 -30.26
CA TYR A 169 24.75 0.47 -30.09
C TYR A 169 23.86 0.54 -28.85
N GLY A 170 24.15 1.47 -27.95
CA GLY A 170 23.35 1.69 -26.73
C GLY A 170 23.68 3.03 -26.09
N GLY A 171 22.74 3.97 -26.17
CA GLY A 171 22.88 5.34 -25.65
C GLY A 171 21.60 5.92 -25.04
N VAL A 172 20.60 5.10 -24.73
CA VAL A 172 19.37 5.57 -24.07
C VAL A 172 19.60 5.67 -22.56
N ARG A 173 19.08 6.72 -21.92
CA ARG A 173 19.17 6.94 -20.47
C ARG A 173 18.76 5.67 -19.71
N GLN A 174 19.66 5.14 -18.88
CA GLN A 174 19.46 3.92 -18.10
C GLN A 174 18.78 4.18 -16.74
N TYR A 175 17.95 5.22 -16.62
CA TYR A 175 17.18 5.46 -15.40
C TYR A 175 15.89 6.25 -15.63
N ILE A 176 14.88 5.98 -14.81
CA ILE A 176 13.64 6.75 -14.74
C ILE A 176 13.79 7.85 -13.67
N PRO A 177 13.61 9.13 -14.01
CA PRO A 177 13.67 10.23 -13.06
C PRO A 177 12.32 10.41 -12.35
N LEU A 178 12.23 10.03 -11.08
CA LEU A 178 11.10 10.37 -10.23
C LEU A 178 11.42 11.65 -9.44
N LYS A 179 10.71 12.74 -9.74
CA LYS A 179 10.85 14.01 -9.00
C LYS A 179 10.27 13.87 -7.60
N VAL A 180 10.87 14.56 -6.62
CA VAL A 180 10.35 14.62 -5.23
C VAL A 180 8.97 15.26 -5.18
N ASN A 181 8.75 16.31 -5.98
CA ASN A 181 7.42 16.87 -6.23
C ASN A 181 7.07 16.75 -7.72
N ALA A 182 6.33 15.71 -8.07
CA ALA A 182 5.89 15.49 -9.45
C ALA A 182 4.69 16.38 -9.84
N ALA A 183 3.88 16.80 -8.88
CA ALA A 183 2.68 17.62 -9.12
C ALA A 183 2.97 19.12 -9.36
N GLY A 184 4.18 19.58 -9.01
CA GLY A 184 4.59 20.96 -9.24
C GLY A 184 3.79 21.96 -8.40
N VAL A 185 3.37 23.06 -9.02
CA VAL A 185 2.71 24.20 -8.34
C VAL A 185 1.18 24.09 -8.39
N MET A 186 0.63 23.28 -9.30
CA MET A 186 -0.82 23.20 -9.53
C MET A 186 -1.65 22.85 -8.28
N PRO A 187 -1.26 21.89 -7.43
CA PRO A 187 -2.01 21.59 -6.19
C PRO A 187 -2.18 22.79 -5.26
N ILE A 188 -1.15 23.64 -5.16
CA ILE A 188 -1.16 24.81 -4.30
C ILE A 188 -2.11 25.87 -4.87
N ILE A 189 -2.11 26.06 -6.19
CA ILE A 189 -3.03 26.99 -6.87
C ILE A 189 -4.49 26.54 -6.66
N PHE A 190 -4.78 25.24 -6.82
CA PHE A 190 -6.13 24.72 -6.59
C PHE A 190 -6.57 24.81 -5.13
N ALA A 191 -5.69 24.46 -4.19
CA ALA A 191 -5.96 24.62 -2.77
C ALA A 191 -6.29 26.08 -2.43
N GLN A 192 -5.50 27.02 -2.94
CA GLN A 192 -5.71 28.46 -2.74
C GLN A 192 -7.03 28.95 -3.37
N ALA A 193 -7.34 28.51 -4.59
CA ALA A 193 -8.57 28.89 -5.27
C ALA A 193 -9.82 28.45 -4.49
N ILE A 194 -9.81 27.26 -3.89
CA ILE A 194 -10.93 26.79 -3.08
C ILE A 194 -11.00 27.54 -1.74
N MET A 195 -9.84 27.83 -1.11
CA MET A 195 -9.81 28.63 0.11
C MET A 195 -10.34 30.06 -0.07
N PHE A 196 -10.35 30.59 -1.30
CA PHE A 196 -10.98 31.89 -1.61
C PHE A 196 -12.51 31.84 -1.73
N ILE A 197 -13.13 30.67 -1.91
CA ILE A 197 -14.58 30.56 -2.10
C ILE A 197 -15.35 31.07 -0.86
N PRO A 198 -15.03 30.62 0.39
CA PRO A 198 -15.69 31.13 1.59
C PRO A 198 -15.57 32.66 1.75
N THR A 199 -14.39 33.20 1.49
CA THR A 199 -14.11 34.65 1.58
C THR A 199 -14.90 35.44 0.54
N THR A 200 -15.01 34.90 -0.68
CA THR A 200 -15.80 35.50 -1.76
C THR A 200 -17.29 35.48 -1.40
N ILE A 201 -17.83 34.35 -0.95
CA ILE A 201 -19.24 34.23 -0.54
C ILE A 201 -19.57 35.22 0.60
N SER A 202 -18.71 35.32 1.61
CA SER A 202 -18.86 36.27 2.72
C SER A 202 -18.89 37.73 2.24
N SER A 203 -18.14 38.04 1.19
CA SER A 203 -18.07 39.39 0.61
C SER A 203 -19.31 39.76 -0.21
N PHE A 204 -19.90 38.80 -0.95
CA PHE A 204 -21.08 39.02 -1.78
C PHE A 204 -22.40 38.88 -1.00
N PHE A 205 -22.41 38.10 0.09
CA PHE A 205 -23.59 37.87 0.92
C PHE A 205 -23.29 38.14 2.40
N PRO A 206 -23.19 39.41 2.82
CA PRO A 206 -22.85 39.79 4.19
C PRO A 206 -23.81 39.23 5.25
N SER A 207 -25.07 38.96 4.86
CA SER A 207 -26.10 38.36 5.73
C SER A 207 -25.86 36.88 6.05
N MET A 208 -24.95 36.21 5.33
CA MET A 208 -24.63 34.79 5.51
C MET A 208 -23.37 34.57 6.37
N GLN A 209 -22.83 35.63 7.01
CA GLN A 209 -21.66 35.54 7.88
C GLN A 209 -21.93 34.64 9.10
N SER A 210 -21.53 33.38 8.98
CA SER A 210 -21.42 32.45 10.09
C SER A 210 -20.02 32.54 10.71
N SER A 211 -19.89 32.21 12.00
CA SER A 211 -18.61 32.11 12.71
C SER A 211 -17.60 31.22 11.97
N PHE A 212 -18.11 30.17 11.32
CA PHE A 212 -17.31 29.27 10.49
C PHE A 212 -16.72 29.97 9.26
N LEU A 213 -17.52 30.72 8.49
CA LEU A 213 -17.04 31.43 7.30
C LEU A 213 -16.08 32.57 7.65
N ALA A 214 -16.27 33.23 8.80
CA ALA A 214 -15.36 34.26 9.28
C ALA A 214 -13.96 33.70 9.60
N ALA A 215 -13.86 32.46 10.10
CA ALA A 215 -12.58 31.81 10.38
C ALA A 215 -11.72 31.56 9.14
N PHE A 216 -12.33 31.53 7.94
CA PHE A 216 -11.63 31.37 6.66
C PHE A 216 -11.27 32.70 5.98
N SER A 217 -11.65 33.83 6.56
CA SER A 217 -11.26 35.17 6.07
C SER A 217 -9.93 35.67 6.63
N ASP A 218 -9.49 35.09 7.76
CA ASP A 218 -8.23 35.43 8.41
C ASP A 218 -7.14 34.40 8.06
N TYR A 219 -6.19 34.82 7.22
CA TYR A 219 -5.07 34.00 6.78
C TYR A 219 -4.05 33.70 7.91
N THR A 220 -4.11 34.42 9.03
CA THR A 220 -3.23 34.21 10.19
C THR A 220 -3.82 33.22 11.20
N SER A 221 -5.11 32.90 11.08
CA SER A 221 -5.82 31.99 11.96
C SER A 221 -5.27 30.56 11.88
N LEU A 222 -5.23 29.87 13.02
CA LEU A 222 -4.80 28.47 13.10
C LEU A 222 -5.71 27.56 12.25
N THR A 223 -7.02 27.80 12.27
CA THR A 223 -8.00 27.01 11.50
C THR A 223 -7.76 27.14 10.01
N TYR A 224 -7.58 28.37 9.51
CA TYR A 224 -7.24 28.62 8.10
C TYR A 224 -5.97 27.88 7.69
N ASN A 225 -4.90 28.01 8.48
CA ASN A 225 -3.60 27.40 8.17
C ASN A 225 -3.64 25.87 8.22
N LEU A 226 -4.37 25.27 9.15
CA LEU A 226 -4.54 23.81 9.22
C LEU A 226 -5.36 23.27 8.04
N THR A 227 -6.48 23.91 7.70
CA THR A 227 -7.28 23.51 6.54
C THR A 227 -6.49 23.70 5.25
N PHE A 228 -5.78 24.82 5.10
CA PHE A 228 -4.97 25.07 3.92
C PHE A 228 -3.83 24.06 3.76
N ALA A 229 -3.12 23.73 4.85
CA ALA A 229 -2.09 22.70 4.85
C ALA A 229 -2.66 21.33 4.46
N PHE A 230 -3.82 20.95 5.01
CA PHE A 230 -4.51 19.71 4.65
C PHE A 230 -4.86 19.68 3.15
N MET A 231 -5.41 20.76 2.62
CA MET A 231 -5.77 20.85 1.20
C MET A 231 -4.55 20.74 0.30
N ILE A 232 -3.44 21.43 0.62
CA ILE A 232 -2.18 21.30 -0.14
C ILE A 232 -1.73 19.84 -0.16
N ILE A 233 -1.74 19.14 0.98
CA ILE A 233 -1.34 17.73 1.05
C ILE A 233 -2.28 16.84 0.21
N ALA A 234 -3.59 16.98 0.40
CA ALA A 234 -4.60 16.19 -0.31
C ALA A 234 -4.51 16.37 -1.83
N PHE A 235 -4.45 17.61 -2.31
CA PHE A 235 -4.32 17.89 -3.74
C PHE A 235 -2.95 17.50 -4.29
N THR A 236 -1.87 17.65 -3.52
CA THR A 236 -0.53 17.22 -3.97
C THR A 236 -0.49 15.71 -4.15
N PHE A 237 -1.09 14.96 -3.22
CA PHE A 237 -1.22 13.51 -3.32
C PHE A 237 -2.07 13.10 -4.53
N PHE A 238 -3.28 13.66 -4.65
CA PHE A 238 -4.20 13.35 -5.74
C PHE A 238 -3.60 13.66 -7.11
N TYR A 239 -3.00 14.84 -7.29
CA TYR A 239 -2.41 15.25 -8.55
C TYR A 239 -1.15 14.45 -8.89
N THR A 240 -0.35 14.09 -7.89
CA THR A 240 0.80 13.18 -8.08
C THR A 240 0.35 11.80 -8.54
N ALA A 241 -0.72 11.25 -7.94
CA ALA A 241 -1.26 9.95 -8.31
C ALA A 241 -1.80 9.91 -9.76
N ILE A 242 -2.41 11.01 -10.22
CA ILE A 242 -2.87 11.11 -11.62
C ILE A 242 -1.70 11.29 -12.59
N THR A 243 -0.73 12.14 -12.24
CA THR A 243 0.39 12.49 -13.14
C THR A 243 1.39 11.35 -13.27
N VAL A 244 1.62 10.60 -12.18
CA VAL A 244 2.54 9.47 -12.13
C VAL A 244 1.72 8.19 -12.14
N ASN A 245 1.35 7.71 -13.33
CA ASN A 245 0.68 6.42 -13.52
C ASN A 245 1.73 5.29 -13.62
N PRO A 246 1.90 4.43 -12.60
CA PRO A 246 2.93 3.39 -12.62
C PRO A 246 2.68 2.32 -13.68
N VAL A 247 1.40 2.05 -14.00
CA VAL A 247 0.99 1.04 -14.98
C VAL A 247 1.41 1.48 -16.38
N GLN A 248 1.06 2.71 -16.76
CA GLN A 248 1.45 3.27 -18.06
C GLN A 248 2.97 3.36 -18.21
N MET A 249 3.69 3.78 -17.15
CA MET A 249 5.16 3.81 -17.17
C MET A 249 5.76 2.42 -17.37
N SER A 250 5.17 1.38 -16.75
CA SER A 250 5.58 -0.02 -16.93
C SER A 250 5.34 -0.49 -18.36
N ASP A 251 4.18 -0.20 -18.94
CA ASP A 251 3.85 -0.60 -20.31
C ASP A 251 4.73 0.10 -21.35
N ASP A 252 5.05 1.39 -21.15
CA ASP A 252 5.97 2.13 -22.00
C ASP A 252 7.41 1.59 -21.88
N MET A 253 7.83 1.15 -20.68
CA MET A 253 9.09 0.43 -20.53
C MET A 253 9.09 -0.89 -21.30
N LYS A 254 8.00 -1.68 -21.21
CA LYS A 254 7.85 -2.95 -21.94
C LYS A 254 7.92 -2.73 -23.46
N LYS A 255 7.19 -1.77 -24.01
CA LYS A 255 7.21 -1.41 -25.45
C LYS A 255 8.61 -1.05 -25.95
N ASN A 256 9.42 -0.44 -25.09
CA ASN A 256 10.80 -0.03 -25.40
C ASN A 256 11.85 -1.10 -25.04
N GLY A 257 11.44 -2.29 -24.58
CA GLY A 257 12.34 -3.37 -24.17
C GLY A 257 13.17 -3.05 -22.93
N GLY A 258 12.65 -2.19 -22.04
CA GLY A 258 13.28 -1.72 -20.80
C GLY A 258 12.82 -2.48 -19.56
N PHE A 259 13.72 -2.66 -18.59
CA PHE A 259 13.47 -3.34 -17.34
C PHE A 259 14.23 -2.77 -16.14
N VAL A 260 13.69 -2.86 -14.93
CA VAL A 260 14.43 -2.48 -13.71
C VAL A 260 15.27 -3.70 -13.26
N PRO A 261 16.61 -3.63 -13.18
CA PRO A 261 17.42 -4.76 -12.72
C PRO A 261 17.06 -5.16 -11.27
N GLY A 262 16.79 -6.44 -11.05
CA GLY A 262 16.33 -6.98 -9.77
C GLY A 262 14.81 -6.99 -9.59
N VAL A 263 14.06 -6.35 -10.49
CA VAL A 263 12.59 -6.40 -10.56
C VAL A 263 12.24 -6.89 -11.96
N LYS A 264 11.90 -8.17 -12.10
CA LYS A 264 11.55 -8.75 -13.41
C LYS A 264 10.37 -7.94 -14.00
N PRO A 265 10.47 -7.37 -15.20
CA PRO A 265 9.28 -7.00 -15.95
C PRO A 265 8.70 -8.27 -16.55
N GLY A 266 7.39 -8.37 -16.42
CA GLY A 266 6.60 -9.38 -17.08
C GLY A 266 5.15 -8.98 -17.04
N LYS A 267 4.38 -9.60 -17.93
CA LYS A 267 3.09 -10.15 -17.55
C LYS A 267 3.43 -11.49 -16.89
N THR A 268 2.85 -11.78 -15.74
CA THR A 268 2.94 -13.12 -15.14
C THR A 268 2.29 -14.13 -16.10
N THR A 269 2.49 -15.44 -15.91
CA THR A 269 1.77 -16.44 -16.70
C THR A 269 0.25 -16.20 -16.64
N GLY A 270 -0.26 -15.77 -15.48
CA GLY A 270 -1.65 -15.37 -15.31
C GLY A 270 -2.05 -14.17 -16.18
N ASP A 271 -1.29 -13.07 -16.14
CA ASP A 271 -1.57 -11.86 -16.93
C ASP A 271 -1.50 -12.12 -18.45
N TYR A 272 -0.64 -13.05 -18.86
CA TYR A 272 -0.54 -13.46 -20.26
C TYR A 272 -1.78 -14.24 -20.70
N ILE A 273 -2.23 -15.18 -19.87
CA ILE A 273 -3.43 -15.99 -20.13
C ILE A 273 -4.68 -15.10 -20.16
N ASP A 274 -4.82 -14.18 -19.19
CA ASP A 274 -5.94 -13.23 -19.13
C ASP A 274 -6.01 -12.36 -20.39
N ALA A 275 -4.88 -11.79 -20.81
CA ALA A 275 -4.83 -10.97 -22.02
C ALA A 275 -5.10 -11.77 -23.30
N LEU A 276 -4.60 -13.01 -23.39
CA LEU A 276 -4.86 -13.88 -24.53
C LEU A 276 -6.34 -14.26 -24.61
N ALA A 277 -6.98 -14.54 -23.47
CA ALA A 277 -8.40 -14.82 -23.42
C ALA A 277 -9.23 -13.60 -23.81
N GLU A 278 -8.90 -12.41 -23.32
CA GLU A 278 -9.57 -11.18 -23.74
C GLU A 278 -9.47 -10.95 -25.25
N GLU A 279 -8.27 -11.08 -25.82
CA GLU A 279 -8.03 -10.97 -27.26
C GLU A 279 -8.88 -11.98 -28.03
N PHE A 280 -8.85 -13.26 -27.62
CA PHE A 280 -9.62 -14.32 -28.27
C PHE A 280 -11.13 -14.08 -28.20
N ILE A 281 -11.66 -13.64 -27.06
CA ILE A 281 -13.09 -13.33 -26.89
C ILE A 281 -13.49 -12.21 -27.85
N ARG A 282 -12.71 -11.13 -27.92
CA ARG A 282 -13.00 -9.97 -28.76
C ARG A 282 -12.87 -10.29 -30.24
N ASP A 283 -11.87 -11.06 -30.64
CA ASP A 283 -11.65 -11.48 -32.03
C ASP A 283 -12.80 -12.32 -32.58
N ASN A 284 -13.51 -13.04 -31.70
CA ASN A 284 -14.70 -13.82 -32.04
C ASN A 284 -16.02 -13.05 -31.82
N GLY A 285 -15.95 -11.73 -31.64
CA GLY A 285 -17.14 -10.86 -31.51
C GLY A 285 -17.83 -10.90 -30.15
N GLY A 286 -17.20 -11.51 -29.14
CA GLY A 286 -17.68 -11.53 -27.76
C GLY A 286 -17.16 -10.36 -26.92
N ILE A 287 -17.72 -10.22 -25.73
CA ILE A 287 -17.27 -9.28 -24.70
C ILE A 287 -16.94 -10.08 -23.43
N PRO A 288 -15.79 -9.88 -22.77
CA PRO A 288 -15.48 -10.55 -21.51
C PRO A 288 -16.51 -10.15 -20.45
N ALA A 289 -17.22 -11.12 -19.89
CA ALA A 289 -18.33 -10.86 -18.97
C ALA A 289 -17.86 -10.39 -17.58
N PHE A 290 -16.70 -10.88 -17.15
CA PHE A 290 -16.16 -10.58 -15.82
C PHE A 290 -15.43 -9.23 -15.76
N LEU A 291 -14.91 -8.75 -16.89
CA LEU A 291 -14.14 -7.52 -16.93
C LEU A 291 -15.01 -6.31 -16.54
N ASN A 292 -14.65 -5.65 -15.45
CA ASN A 292 -15.38 -4.56 -14.78
C ASN A 292 -16.73 -4.96 -14.17
N TYR A 293 -17.02 -6.26 -14.04
CA TYR A 293 -18.22 -6.73 -13.36
C TYR A 293 -18.15 -6.38 -11.88
N HIS A 294 -19.00 -5.46 -11.41
CA HIS A 294 -18.96 -4.91 -10.04
C HIS A 294 -17.57 -4.43 -9.57
N GLY A 295 -16.67 -4.07 -10.49
CA GLY A 295 -15.30 -3.65 -10.18
C GLY A 295 -14.24 -4.77 -10.21
N PHE A 296 -14.57 -5.97 -10.68
CA PHE A 296 -13.58 -7.02 -10.95
C PHE A 296 -12.65 -6.59 -12.11
N PRO A 297 -11.32 -6.64 -11.95
CA PRO A 297 -10.42 -5.96 -12.90
C PRO A 297 -9.92 -6.83 -14.07
N TYR A 298 -10.24 -8.12 -14.14
CA TYR A 298 -9.70 -9.06 -15.13
C TYR A 298 -10.78 -9.69 -16.02
N SER A 299 -10.39 -10.25 -17.16
CA SER A 299 -11.30 -10.95 -18.07
C SER A 299 -11.54 -12.40 -17.65
N LEU A 300 -10.60 -13.00 -16.93
CA LEU A 300 -10.69 -14.35 -16.35
C LEU A 300 -10.59 -14.31 -14.82
N CYS A 301 -11.27 -15.26 -14.19
CA CYS A 301 -11.00 -15.67 -12.82
C CYS A 301 -9.94 -16.78 -12.85
N ILE A 302 -8.77 -16.53 -12.27
CA ILE A 302 -7.66 -17.50 -12.21
C ILE A 302 -7.36 -17.82 -10.74
N SER A 303 -7.86 -18.96 -10.27
CA SER A 303 -7.70 -19.41 -8.89
C SER A 303 -6.62 -20.48 -8.78
N LEU A 304 -5.62 -20.25 -7.93
CA LEU A 304 -4.50 -21.16 -7.70
C LEU A 304 -4.71 -22.01 -6.44
N ASN A 305 -4.48 -23.32 -6.54
CA ASN A 305 -4.37 -24.25 -5.41
C ASN A 305 -5.53 -24.20 -4.40
N ASP A 306 -5.37 -23.48 -3.29
CA ASP A 306 -6.37 -23.35 -2.22
C ASP A 306 -7.45 -22.30 -2.51
N GLN A 307 -7.28 -21.50 -3.58
CA GLN A 307 -8.28 -20.57 -4.06
C GLN A 307 -9.41 -21.34 -4.76
N VAL A 308 -10.62 -21.19 -4.25
CA VAL A 308 -11.83 -21.85 -4.74
C VAL A 308 -12.32 -21.18 -6.02
N VAL A 309 -12.55 -19.86 -5.99
CA VAL A 309 -13.07 -19.04 -7.11
C VAL A 309 -12.56 -17.60 -7.01
N HIS A 310 -12.79 -16.84 -8.09
CA HIS A 310 -12.52 -15.40 -8.20
C HIS A 310 -11.08 -14.98 -7.91
N GLY A 311 -10.12 -15.90 -8.06
CA GLY A 311 -8.71 -15.56 -7.95
C GLY A 311 -8.27 -14.58 -9.03
N PHE A 312 -7.31 -13.74 -8.69
CA PHE A 312 -6.68 -12.84 -9.65
C PHE A 312 -5.46 -13.50 -10.31
N PRO A 313 -5.14 -13.14 -11.56
CA PRO A 313 -3.79 -13.27 -12.08
C PRO A 313 -2.77 -12.73 -11.06
N SER A 314 -1.85 -13.59 -10.62
CA SER A 314 -0.90 -13.26 -9.56
C SER A 314 0.55 -13.40 -10.02
N GLU A 315 1.48 -12.80 -9.25
CA GLU A 315 2.93 -12.91 -9.44
C GLU A 315 3.49 -14.31 -9.09
N TYR A 316 2.64 -15.23 -8.66
CA TYR A 316 3.06 -16.59 -8.36
C TYR A 316 3.46 -17.33 -9.65
N GLU A 317 4.72 -17.75 -9.72
CA GLU A 317 5.22 -18.62 -10.78
C GLU A 317 4.65 -20.04 -10.56
N ILE A 318 3.69 -20.44 -11.41
CA ILE A 318 3.05 -21.76 -11.42
C ILE A 318 4.11 -22.87 -11.54
N ARG A 319 4.02 -23.90 -10.71
CA ARG A 319 5.01 -24.97 -10.55
C ARG A 319 4.41 -26.33 -10.87
N ASP A 320 5.29 -27.31 -11.07
CA ASP A 320 4.94 -28.73 -11.12
C ASP A 320 4.25 -29.12 -9.80
N GLY A 321 3.09 -29.77 -9.90
CA GLY A 321 2.25 -30.17 -8.78
C GLY A 321 1.14 -29.18 -8.41
N ASP A 322 1.11 -27.97 -8.99
CA ASP A 322 0.03 -27.01 -8.75
C ASP A 322 -1.26 -27.38 -9.51
N ILE A 323 -2.38 -26.82 -9.06
CA ILE A 323 -3.64 -26.79 -9.82
C ILE A 323 -4.06 -25.34 -10.09
N VAL A 324 -4.66 -25.12 -11.26
CA VAL A 324 -5.12 -23.79 -11.70
C VAL A 324 -6.55 -23.92 -12.19
N SER A 325 -7.50 -23.28 -11.49
CA SER A 325 -8.88 -23.14 -11.98
C SER A 325 -8.98 -21.88 -12.83
N VAL A 326 -9.40 -22.05 -14.08
CA VAL A 326 -9.67 -20.95 -14.99
C VAL A 326 -11.16 -20.92 -15.25
N ASP A 327 -11.76 -19.79 -14.94
CA ASP A 327 -13.18 -19.52 -15.07
C ASP A 327 -13.37 -18.32 -16.03
N CYS A 328 -14.26 -18.50 -17.01
CA CYS A 328 -14.40 -17.65 -18.18
C CYS A 328 -15.87 -17.39 -18.55
N GLY A 329 -16.31 -16.17 -18.28
CA GLY A 329 -17.60 -15.65 -18.73
C GLY A 329 -17.49 -14.83 -20.02
N VAL A 330 -18.41 -15.07 -20.97
CA VAL A 330 -18.46 -14.36 -22.26
C VAL A 330 -19.87 -13.87 -22.55
N ILE A 331 -19.98 -12.63 -23.04
CA ILE A 331 -21.22 -12.09 -23.61
C ILE A 331 -21.11 -12.16 -25.13
N LEU A 332 -22.02 -12.89 -25.78
CA LEU A 332 -22.10 -12.98 -27.24
C LEU A 332 -23.56 -12.91 -27.67
N ASN A 333 -23.88 -12.03 -28.63
CA ASN A 333 -25.25 -11.82 -29.11
C ASN A 333 -26.25 -11.53 -27.98
N GLU A 334 -25.86 -10.72 -27.00
CA GLU A 334 -26.65 -10.35 -25.79
C GLU A 334 -26.85 -11.47 -24.75
N PHE A 335 -26.30 -12.67 -24.98
CA PHE A 335 -26.37 -13.78 -24.03
C PHE A 335 -25.05 -14.00 -23.32
N PHE A 336 -25.13 -14.34 -22.03
CA PHE A 336 -24.01 -14.75 -21.20
C PHE A 336 -23.80 -16.25 -21.33
N GLY A 337 -22.55 -16.66 -21.46
CA GLY A 337 -22.10 -18.03 -21.26
C GLY A 337 -21.06 -18.07 -20.15
N ASP A 338 -21.07 -19.14 -19.39
CA ASP A 338 -20.16 -19.35 -18.26
C ASP A 338 -19.59 -20.76 -18.25
N SER A 339 -18.30 -20.87 -17.96
CA SER A 339 -17.59 -22.14 -17.87
C SER A 339 -16.25 -22.03 -17.15
N ALA A 340 -16.01 -22.99 -16.26
CA ALA A 340 -14.80 -23.12 -15.48
C ALA A 340 -14.18 -24.52 -15.61
N TYR A 341 -12.85 -24.56 -15.57
CA TYR A 341 -12.07 -25.79 -15.62
C TYR A 341 -10.82 -25.71 -14.73
N THR A 342 -10.61 -26.71 -13.87
CA THR A 342 -9.36 -26.87 -13.11
C THR A 342 -8.34 -27.74 -13.85
N PHE A 343 -7.16 -27.17 -14.09
CA PHE A 343 -6.02 -27.78 -14.76
C PHE A 343 -5.00 -28.32 -13.74
N PRO A 344 -4.59 -29.60 -13.84
CA PRO A 344 -3.41 -30.08 -13.14
C PRO A 344 -2.14 -29.64 -13.88
N ILE A 345 -1.14 -29.13 -13.15
CA ILE A 345 0.14 -28.71 -13.72
C ILE A 345 1.20 -29.75 -13.43
N GLY A 346 1.55 -30.52 -14.46
CA GLY A 346 2.58 -31.55 -14.36
C GLY A 346 2.21 -32.67 -13.38
N ASN A 347 3.10 -33.03 -12.45
CA ASN A 347 2.92 -34.17 -11.55
C ASN A 347 2.17 -33.78 -10.26
N VAL A 348 0.86 -33.81 -10.34
CA VAL A 348 -0.04 -33.57 -9.19
C VAL A 348 -0.20 -34.83 -8.34
N ASP A 349 -0.32 -34.68 -7.03
CA ASP A 349 -0.45 -35.82 -6.11
C ASP A 349 -1.78 -36.59 -6.29
N THR A 350 -1.81 -37.84 -5.81
CA THR A 350 -2.96 -38.74 -6.01
C THR A 350 -4.25 -38.27 -5.33
N GLU A 351 -4.16 -37.59 -4.18
CA GLU A 351 -5.34 -37.05 -3.50
C GLU A 351 -5.95 -35.91 -4.33
N THR A 352 -5.11 -35.02 -4.86
CA THR A 352 -5.54 -33.93 -5.72
C THR A 352 -6.06 -34.42 -7.07
N LEU A 353 -5.44 -35.41 -7.71
CA LEU A 353 -6.00 -36.02 -8.93
C LEU A 353 -7.40 -36.61 -8.68
N LYS A 354 -7.58 -37.31 -7.54
CA LYS A 354 -8.88 -37.82 -7.13
C LYS A 354 -9.89 -36.68 -6.88
N LEU A 355 -9.45 -35.56 -6.31
CA LEU A 355 -10.30 -34.37 -6.13
C LEU A 355 -10.80 -33.85 -7.50
N LEU A 356 -9.92 -33.69 -8.48
CA LEU A 356 -10.28 -33.21 -9.81
C LEU A 356 -11.30 -34.14 -10.49
N GLU A 357 -11.04 -35.46 -10.45
CA GLU A 357 -11.94 -36.48 -10.98
C GLU A 357 -13.32 -36.42 -10.31
N VAL A 358 -13.37 -36.46 -8.97
CA VAL A 358 -14.63 -36.44 -8.22
C VAL A 358 -15.40 -35.14 -8.44
N THR A 359 -14.72 -34.00 -8.57
CA THR A 359 -15.38 -32.71 -8.84
C THR A 359 -16.02 -32.69 -10.22
N LYS A 360 -15.34 -33.24 -11.24
CA LYS A 360 -15.93 -33.41 -12.58
C LYS A 360 -17.08 -34.41 -12.59
N GLU A 361 -16.98 -35.51 -11.83
CA GLU A 361 -18.11 -36.46 -11.65
C GLU A 361 -19.29 -35.80 -10.93
N CYS A 362 -19.05 -34.95 -9.93
CA CYS A 362 -20.08 -34.15 -9.28
C CYS A 362 -20.82 -33.26 -10.29
N LEU A 363 -20.10 -32.58 -11.18
CA LEU A 363 -20.69 -31.76 -12.24
C LEU A 363 -21.64 -32.60 -13.11
N ASN A 364 -21.14 -33.72 -13.63
CA ASN A 364 -21.93 -34.62 -14.48
C ASN A 364 -23.18 -35.14 -13.76
N ARG A 365 -23.06 -35.55 -12.49
CA ARG A 365 -24.20 -36.00 -11.68
C ARG A 365 -25.21 -34.89 -11.41
N GLY A 366 -24.74 -33.66 -11.21
CA GLY A 366 -25.60 -32.47 -11.11
C GLY A 366 -26.40 -32.25 -12.39
N ILE A 367 -25.73 -32.30 -13.55
CA ILE A 367 -26.34 -32.15 -14.88
C ILE A 367 -27.39 -33.24 -15.13
N GLU A 368 -27.14 -34.49 -14.75
CA GLU A 368 -28.12 -35.59 -14.87
C GLU A 368 -29.43 -35.31 -14.10
N LYS A 369 -29.37 -34.51 -13.03
CA LYS A 369 -30.56 -34.10 -12.26
C LYS A 369 -31.18 -32.79 -12.75
N ALA A 370 -30.53 -32.07 -13.65
CA ALA A 370 -30.98 -30.81 -14.20
C ALA A 370 -32.03 -30.99 -15.33
N VAL A 371 -33.13 -31.69 -15.04
CA VAL A 371 -34.18 -32.01 -16.02
C VAL A 371 -35.55 -31.52 -15.57
N VAL A 372 -36.45 -31.32 -16.52
CA VAL A 372 -37.80 -30.80 -16.27
C VAL A 372 -38.51 -31.64 -15.21
N GLY A 373 -39.06 -30.97 -14.19
CA GLY A 373 -39.80 -31.61 -13.11
C GLY A 373 -38.99 -31.84 -11.83
N MET A 374 -37.66 -31.92 -11.95
CA MET A 374 -36.74 -31.94 -10.81
C MET A 374 -36.67 -30.57 -10.15
N ARG A 375 -36.02 -30.47 -9.00
CA ARG A 375 -35.79 -29.19 -8.32
C ARG A 375 -34.31 -28.94 -8.14
N VAL A 376 -33.96 -27.67 -7.93
CA VAL A 376 -32.59 -27.24 -7.64
C VAL A 376 -31.94 -28.05 -6.51
N GLY A 377 -32.70 -28.38 -5.46
CA GLY A 377 -32.19 -29.18 -4.35
C GLY A 377 -31.84 -30.63 -4.72
N ASP A 378 -32.38 -31.17 -5.82
CA ASP A 378 -31.98 -32.48 -6.35
C ASP A 378 -30.60 -32.43 -7.02
N VAL A 379 -30.29 -31.33 -7.71
CA VAL A 379 -28.97 -31.05 -8.31
C VAL A 379 -27.93 -30.93 -7.20
N GLY A 380 -28.18 -30.07 -6.22
CA GLY A 380 -27.28 -29.87 -5.08
C GLY A 380 -27.10 -31.13 -4.23
N PHE A 381 -28.16 -31.93 -4.01
CA PHE A 381 -28.03 -33.20 -3.31
C PHE A 381 -27.14 -34.20 -4.08
N ALA A 382 -27.23 -34.26 -5.41
CA ALA A 382 -26.42 -35.17 -6.22
C ALA A 382 -24.92 -34.82 -6.17
N VAL A 383 -24.59 -33.52 -6.20
CA VAL A 383 -23.22 -33.02 -6.00
C VAL A 383 -22.74 -33.38 -4.59
N GLN A 384 -23.52 -33.02 -3.57
CA GLN A 384 -23.15 -33.24 -2.16
C GLN A 384 -22.95 -34.72 -1.82
N GLU A 385 -23.89 -35.58 -2.21
CA GLU A 385 -23.82 -37.02 -1.94
C GLU A 385 -22.55 -37.64 -2.51
N HIS A 386 -22.14 -37.24 -3.72
CA HIS A 386 -20.97 -37.80 -4.38
C HIS A 386 -19.65 -37.28 -3.79
N ALA A 387 -19.56 -35.98 -3.52
CA ALA A 387 -18.37 -35.37 -2.92
C ALA A 387 -18.12 -35.88 -1.49
N GLU A 388 -19.15 -35.85 -0.63
CA GLU A 388 -19.03 -36.25 0.77
C GLU A 388 -18.74 -37.76 0.90
N LYS A 389 -19.31 -38.60 0.03
CA LYS A 389 -19.00 -40.04 -0.02
C LYS A 389 -17.53 -40.32 -0.34
N ASN A 390 -16.89 -39.42 -1.08
CA ASN A 390 -15.47 -39.52 -1.41
C ASN A 390 -14.54 -38.85 -0.39
N GLY A 391 -15.10 -38.23 0.65
CA GLY A 391 -14.36 -37.61 1.75
C GLY A 391 -14.01 -36.14 1.53
N PHE A 392 -14.59 -35.48 0.53
CA PHE A 392 -14.29 -34.09 0.20
C PHE A 392 -15.34 -33.11 0.75
N GLY A 393 -14.92 -31.86 0.99
CA GLY A 393 -15.77 -30.80 1.52
C GLY A 393 -16.49 -30.04 0.41
N VAL A 394 -17.80 -29.84 0.56
CA VAL A 394 -18.64 -29.09 -0.40
C VAL A 394 -18.77 -27.65 0.06
N VAL A 395 -18.38 -26.68 -0.76
CA VAL A 395 -18.52 -25.25 -0.47
C VAL A 395 -20.01 -24.87 -0.43
N LYS A 396 -20.41 -24.08 0.58
CA LYS A 396 -21.84 -23.74 0.82
C LYS A 396 -22.13 -22.25 0.68
N GLU A 397 -21.10 -21.43 0.76
CA GLU A 397 -21.15 -19.97 0.71
C GLU A 397 -21.27 -19.46 -0.74
N LEU A 398 -20.93 -20.29 -1.72
CA LEU A 398 -20.95 -20.01 -3.15
C LEU A 398 -21.75 -21.10 -3.87
N VAL A 399 -22.49 -20.71 -4.88
CA VAL A 399 -23.52 -21.53 -5.54
C VAL A 399 -23.66 -21.09 -6.99
N GLY A 400 -24.02 -22.05 -7.85
CA GLY A 400 -24.44 -21.81 -9.22
C GLY A 400 -25.61 -20.84 -9.33
N HIS A 401 -25.95 -20.48 -10.56
CA HIS A 401 -26.95 -19.46 -10.83
C HIS A 401 -27.70 -19.74 -12.14
N GLY A 402 -28.80 -19.04 -12.33
CA GLY A 402 -29.36 -18.88 -13.68
C GLY A 402 -28.40 -18.05 -14.52
N VAL A 403 -28.32 -18.32 -15.81
CA VAL A 403 -27.50 -17.55 -16.75
C VAL A 403 -28.25 -17.40 -18.07
N GLY A 404 -28.28 -16.18 -18.60
CA GLY A 404 -29.09 -15.86 -19.76
C GLY A 404 -28.74 -14.49 -20.34
N VAL A 405 -29.49 -13.46 -19.96
CA VAL A 405 -29.26 -12.06 -20.39
C VAL A 405 -28.46 -11.26 -19.36
N LYS A 406 -28.24 -11.84 -18.18
CA LYS A 406 -27.30 -11.38 -17.16
C LYS A 406 -26.42 -12.55 -16.74
N LEU A 407 -25.24 -12.22 -16.21
CA LEU A 407 -24.30 -13.21 -15.69
C LEU A 407 -24.93 -14.04 -14.56
N HIS A 408 -25.39 -13.37 -13.50
CA HIS A 408 -26.07 -14.00 -12.39
C HIS A 408 -27.59 -13.71 -12.43
N GLU A 409 -28.38 -14.74 -12.69
CA GLU A 409 -29.84 -14.74 -12.63
C GLU A 409 -30.35 -15.77 -11.62
N LYS A 410 -31.66 -15.73 -11.35
CA LYS A 410 -32.32 -16.80 -10.59
C LYS A 410 -32.61 -18.00 -11.51
N PRO A 411 -32.67 -19.22 -10.96
CA PRO A 411 -32.49 -19.58 -9.56
C PRO A 411 -31.02 -19.69 -9.17
N GLU A 412 -30.70 -19.43 -7.90
CA GLU A 412 -29.46 -19.90 -7.30
C GLU A 412 -29.44 -21.44 -7.29
N VAL A 413 -28.31 -22.07 -7.61
CA VAL A 413 -28.13 -23.52 -7.77
C VAL A 413 -27.04 -24.01 -6.80
N PRO A 414 -27.40 -24.32 -5.54
CA PRO A 414 -26.41 -24.74 -4.56
C PRO A 414 -25.79 -26.10 -4.86
N ASN A 415 -24.53 -26.27 -4.47
CA ASN A 415 -23.80 -27.54 -4.51
C ASN A 415 -24.20 -28.54 -3.40
N TYR A 416 -25.18 -28.16 -2.59
CA TYR A 416 -25.70 -28.93 -1.46
C TYR A 416 -27.22 -28.80 -1.40
N GLY A 417 -27.90 -29.76 -0.77
CA GLY A 417 -29.35 -29.65 -0.69
C GLY A 417 -30.07 -30.87 -0.18
N LYS A 418 -31.39 -30.82 -0.26
CA LYS A 418 -32.28 -31.96 0.00
C LYS A 418 -33.08 -32.26 -1.25
N ARG A 419 -33.25 -33.55 -1.55
CA ARG A 419 -34.09 -34.00 -2.66
C ARG A 419 -35.49 -33.39 -2.57
N GLY A 420 -36.02 -32.91 -3.69
CA GLY A 420 -37.33 -32.28 -3.78
C GLY A 420 -37.47 -30.90 -3.14
N SER A 421 -36.38 -30.22 -2.79
CA SER A 421 -36.40 -28.85 -2.25
C SER A 421 -35.95 -27.79 -3.27
N GLY A 422 -36.28 -26.52 -3.03
CA GLY A 422 -35.91 -25.41 -3.92
C GLY A 422 -36.84 -25.22 -5.13
N ILE A 423 -36.45 -24.34 -6.05
CA ILE A 423 -37.21 -24.00 -7.25
C ILE A 423 -37.32 -25.22 -8.17
N LYS A 424 -38.49 -25.40 -8.79
CA LYS A 424 -38.73 -26.46 -9.77
C LYS A 424 -38.10 -26.06 -11.10
N LEU A 425 -37.35 -26.98 -11.69
CA LEU A 425 -36.72 -26.81 -12.98
C LEU A 425 -37.77 -26.97 -14.09
N GLU A 426 -37.88 -25.95 -14.92
CA GLU A 426 -38.82 -25.86 -16.03
C GLU A 426 -38.09 -25.80 -17.36
N GLU A 427 -38.77 -26.23 -18.42
CA GLU A 427 -38.19 -26.29 -19.76
C GLU A 427 -37.79 -24.89 -20.24
N GLY A 428 -36.58 -24.75 -20.77
CA GLY A 428 -36.05 -23.48 -21.26
C GLY A 428 -35.34 -22.63 -20.20
N MET A 429 -35.35 -23.03 -18.92
CA MET A 429 -34.41 -22.47 -17.95
C MET A 429 -32.97 -22.81 -18.37
N VAL A 430 -32.05 -21.87 -18.16
CA VAL A 430 -30.62 -22.07 -18.36
C VAL A 430 -29.92 -21.76 -17.06
N ILE A 431 -29.11 -22.71 -16.58
CA ILE A 431 -28.42 -22.63 -15.30
C ILE A 431 -26.95 -23.03 -15.44
N ALA A 432 -26.11 -22.35 -14.68
CA ALA A 432 -24.74 -22.74 -14.37
C ALA A 432 -24.76 -23.76 -13.23
N ILE A 433 -24.12 -24.91 -13.46
CA ILE A 433 -23.84 -25.91 -12.42
C ILE A 433 -22.34 -25.88 -12.20
N GLU A 434 -21.93 -25.43 -11.02
CA GLU A 434 -20.53 -25.16 -10.68
C GLU A 434 -20.14 -25.81 -9.33
N PRO A 435 -19.90 -27.13 -9.28
CA PRO A 435 -19.33 -27.77 -8.10
C PRO A 435 -17.97 -27.18 -7.74
N MET A 436 -17.94 -26.57 -6.54
CA MET A 436 -16.74 -26.13 -5.85
C MET A 436 -16.45 -27.08 -4.68
N ILE A 437 -15.42 -27.89 -4.82
CA ILE A 437 -15.13 -28.99 -3.89
C ILE A 437 -13.71 -28.83 -3.33
N ASN A 438 -13.62 -28.83 -2.00
CA ASN A 438 -12.38 -28.71 -1.26
C ASN A 438 -11.83 -30.09 -0.89
N ALA A 439 -10.52 -30.31 -1.00
CA ALA A 439 -9.88 -31.52 -0.45
C ALA A 439 -10.05 -31.61 1.08
N GLY A 440 -10.18 -30.46 1.74
CA GLY A 440 -10.30 -30.32 3.18
C GLY A 440 -11.73 -30.05 3.66
N LYS A 441 -11.84 -29.06 4.55
CA LYS A 441 -13.11 -28.63 5.13
C LYS A 441 -13.94 -27.85 4.10
N ALA A 442 -15.26 -27.92 4.25
CA ALA A 442 -16.22 -27.20 3.41
C ALA A 442 -16.12 -25.66 3.49
N GLY A 443 -15.63 -25.12 4.60
CA GLY A 443 -15.65 -23.67 4.85
C GLY A 443 -14.65 -22.91 3.97
N VAL A 444 -15.01 -21.65 3.66
CA VAL A 444 -14.18 -20.74 2.87
C VAL A 444 -13.83 -19.45 3.63
N LYS A 445 -12.81 -18.75 3.13
CA LYS A 445 -12.34 -17.45 3.61
C LYS A 445 -12.34 -16.46 2.44
N PHE A 446 -13.00 -15.33 2.64
CA PHE A 446 -12.98 -14.20 1.71
C PHE A 446 -11.76 -13.32 1.98
N TRP A 447 -11.07 -12.91 0.91
CA TRP A 447 -9.88 -12.07 0.99
C TRP A 447 -10.24 -10.58 1.08
N GLU A 448 -9.28 -9.77 1.54
CA GLU A 448 -9.45 -8.31 1.67
C GLU A 448 -9.50 -7.59 0.31
N ASP A 449 -9.13 -8.27 -0.78
CA ASP A 449 -9.27 -7.77 -2.15
C ASP A 449 -10.74 -7.68 -2.63
N GLY A 450 -11.67 -8.23 -1.86
CA GLY A 450 -13.11 -8.19 -2.11
C GLY A 450 -13.62 -9.26 -3.08
N TRP A 451 -12.75 -10.13 -3.61
CA TRP A 451 -13.10 -11.09 -4.66
C TRP A 451 -12.61 -12.50 -4.34
N THR A 452 -11.32 -12.68 -4.07
CA THR A 452 -10.71 -14.01 -3.95
C THR A 452 -11.31 -14.78 -2.78
N VAL A 453 -11.70 -16.04 -3.04
CA VAL A 453 -12.21 -16.95 -2.02
C VAL A 453 -11.29 -18.17 -1.94
N SER A 454 -10.79 -18.49 -0.74
CA SER A 454 -9.92 -19.64 -0.52
C SER A 454 -10.45 -20.57 0.57
N THR A 455 -9.91 -21.79 0.66
CA THR A 455 -10.28 -22.74 1.71
C THR A 455 -9.81 -22.26 3.09
N VAL A 456 -10.57 -22.55 4.16
CA VAL A 456 -10.18 -22.15 5.53
C VAL A 456 -8.97 -22.91 6.07
N ASP A 457 -8.68 -24.08 5.52
CA ASP A 457 -7.57 -24.94 5.94
C ASP A 457 -6.40 -24.94 4.95
N GLN A 458 -6.43 -24.06 3.93
CA GLN A 458 -5.39 -23.90 2.90
C GLN A 458 -5.11 -25.18 2.11
N LYS A 459 -6.05 -26.12 2.11
CA LYS A 459 -6.00 -27.28 1.23
C LYS A 459 -6.52 -26.91 -0.15
N VAL A 460 -6.10 -27.67 -1.16
CA VAL A 460 -6.49 -27.48 -2.55
C VAL A 460 -8.01 -27.56 -2.76
N SER A 461 -8.51 -26.80 -3.72
CA SER A 461 -9.92 -26.77 -4.14
C SER A 461 -10.02 -26.87 -5.65
N ALA A 462 -11.08 -27.53 -6.12
CA ALA A 462 -11.36 -27.71 -7.54
C ALA A 462 -12.71 -27.09 -7.90
N HIS A 463 -12.76 -26.51 -9.09
CA HIS A 463 -13.92 -25.86 -9.66
C HIS A 463 -14.10 -26.29 -11.13
N TYR A 464 -15.22 -26.92 -11.42
CA TYR A 464 -15.65 -27.21 -12.79
C TYR A 464 -17.05 -26.69 -12.98
N GLU A 465 -17.33 -26.17 -14.17
CA GLU A 465 -18.64 -25.62 -14.45
C GLU A 465 -19.07 -25.88 -15.90
N HIS A 466 -20.36 -26.19 -16.02
CA HIS A 466 -21.08 -26.10 -17.27
C HIS A 466 -22.37 -25.29 -17.13
N THR A 467 -22.57 -24.40 -18.10
CA THR A 467 -23.90 -23.87 -18.42
C THR A 467 -24.75 -24.95 -19.12
N VAL A 468 -25.97 -25.21 -18.60
CA VAL A 468 -26.91 -26.19 -19.15
C VAL A 468 -28.32 -25.62 -19.35
N ALA A 469 -28.96 -26.02 -20.44
CA ALA A 469 -30.38 -25.76 -20.69
C ALA A 469 -31.25 -26.93 -20.22
N ILE A 470 -32.26 -26.62 -19.42
CA ILE A 470 -33.19 -27.59 -18.87
C ILE A 470 -34.14 -28.08 -19.95
N LYS A 471 -34.14 -29.39 -20.18
CA LYS A 471 -35.04 -30.10 -21.10
C LYS A 471 -35.66 -31.34 -20.46
N LYS A 472 -36.69 -31.88 -21.14
CA LYS A 472 -37.36 -33.11 -20.71
C LYS A 472 -36.42 -34.31 -20.91
N GLY A 473 -36.19 -35.07 -19.84
CA GLY A 473 -35.43 -36.31 -19.86
C GLY A 473 -33.90 -36.14 -19.77
N LYS A 474 -33.31 -35.21 -20.51
CA LYS A 474 -31.86 -34.91 -20.47
C LYS A 474 -31.62 -33.41 -20.67
N ALA A 475 -30.69 -32.84 -19.90
CA ALA A 475 -30.24 -31.46 -20.08
C ALA A 475 -29.34 -31.32 -21.32
N ASP A 476 -29.44 -30.18 -22.00
CA ASP A 476 -28.49 -29.82 -23.06
C ASP A 476 -27.33 -29.04 -22.43
N VAL A 477 -26.11 -29.58 -22.56
CA VAL A 477 -24.90 -28.88 -22.09
C VAL A 477 -24.46 -27.89 -23.16
N LEU A 478 -24.35 -26.62 -22.80
CA LEU A 478 -24.11 -25.51 -23.75
C LEU A 478 -22.62 -25.12 -23.86
N SER A 479 -21.78 -25.60 -22.95
CA SER A 479 -20.32 -25.44 -22.96
C SER A 479 -19.64 -26.81 -23.19
N THR A 480 -18.35 -26.81 -23.55
CA THR A 480 -17.62 -28.04 -23.86
C THR A 480 -16.22 -28.04 -23.27
N PHE A 481 -15.83 -29.18 -22.70
CA PHE A 481 -14.46 -29.46 -22.28
C PHE A 481 -13.67 -30.24 -23.34
N GLU A 482 -14.29 -30.61 -24.45
CA GLU A 482 -13.68 -31.48 -25.47
C GLU A 482 -12.37 -30.92 -26.01
N TYR A 483 -12.32 -29.61 -26.33
CA TYR A 483 -11.10 -28.97 -26.82
C TYR A 483 -9.96 -29.01 -25.79
N ILE A 484 -10.30 -28.86 -24.51
CA ILE A 484 -9.33 -28.91 -23.41
C ILE A 484 -8.79 -30.34 -23.27
N GLU A 485 -9.69 -31.33 -23.21
CA GLU A 485 -9.35 -32.73 -23.02
C GLU A 485 -8.54 -33.28 -24.20
N GLN A 486 -8.86 -32.90 -25.44
CA GLN A 486 -8.08 -33.28 -26.62
C GLN A 486 -6.64 -32.78 -26.53
N VAL A 487 -6.43 -31.54 -26.08
CA VAL A 487 -5.07 -30.97 -25.92
C VAL A 487 -4.33 -31.63 -24.76
N LEU A 488 -5.02 -31.96 -23.67
CA LEU A 488 -4.42 -32.66 -22.53
C LEU A 488 -4.03 -34.10 -22.87
N GLN A 489 -4.82 -34.81 -23.69
CA GLN A 489 -4.52 -36.17 -24.14
C GLN A 489 -3.37 -36.25 -25.15
N GLN A 490 -3.10 -35.17 -25.89
CA GLN A 490 -1.98 -35.11 -26.85
C GLN A 490 -0.61 -34.85 -26.21
N LYS A 491 -0.57 -34.62 -24.89
CA LYS A 491 0.66 -34.27 -24.15
C LYS A 491 1.42 -35.46 -23.57
N ASP A 492 0.90 -36.67 -23.73
CA ASP A 492 1.62 -37.95 -23.53
C ASP A 492 2.07 -38.53 -24.88
#